data_AF-A0A8T3B5C5-F1
#
_entry.id   AF-A0A8T3B5C5-F1
#
_cell.length_a   1.000
_cell.length_b   1.000
_cell.length_c   1.000
_cell.angle_alpha   90.00
_cell.angle_beta   90.00
_cell.angle_gamma   90.00
#
_symmetry.space_group_name_H-M   'P 1'
#
loop_
_entity.id
_entity.type
_entity.pdbx_description
1 polymer ?
#
loop_
_entity_poly.entity_id
_entity_poly.type
_entity_poly.pdbx_seq_one_letter_code
_entity_poly.pdbx_strand_id
1 'polypeptide(L)'
;MRPLSCLLLVLLLLSVSLVTVNGAPDSKPESEKKNKFRERQASDDMLGYPNVDEDSLLNTKCPHNLELRWQTEVSSSIYATPLIADINSDGKLEVVVPSFVHYLEVLEGSDGDKLPVKSAYDDRSYMN
;
A
#
# COMPACT_ATOMS: atom_id res chain seq x y z
N MET A 1 -73.82 8.59 22.18
CA MET A 1 -73.19 7.92 21.02
C MET A 1 -71.72 8.33 20.95
N ARG A 2 -70.79 7.42 21.31
CA ARG A 2 -69.33 7.39 21.03
C ARG A 2 -68.49 6.42 21.93
N PRO A 3 -69.03 5.45 22.71
CA PRO A 3 -68.16 4.56 23.50
C PRO A 3 -67.36 3.59 22.61
N LEU A 4 -67.88 3.24 21.42
CA LEU A 4 -67.16 2.41 20.44
C LEU A 4 -65.90 3.08 19.87
N SER A 5 -65.89 4.42 19.77
CA SER A 5 -64.77 5.16 19.18
C SER A 5 -63.55 5.20 20.11
N CYS A 6 -63.75 5.25 21.43
CA CYS A 6 -62.66 5.13 22.41
C CYS A 6 -62.11 3.71 22.46
N LEU A 7 -62.97 2.69 22.38
CA LEU A 7 -62.53 1.29 22.40
C LEU A 7 -61.66 0.95 21.18
N LEU A 8 -62.02 1.46 20.00
CA LEU A 8 -61.26 1.26 18.77
C LEU A 8 -59.88 1.94 18.81
N LEU A 9 -59.79 3.15 19.38
CA LEU A 9 -58.53 3.88 19.57
C LEU A 9 -57.61 3.18 20.58
N VAL A 10 -58.16 2.63 21.66
CA VAL A 10 -57.40 1.86 22.65
C VAL A 10 -56.89 0.54 22.06
N LEU A 11 -57.69 -0.15 21.25
CA LEU A 11 -57.28 -1.36 20.53
C LEU A 11 -56.19 -1.07 19.49
N LEU A 12 -56.27 0.06 18.77
CA LEU A 12 -55.24 0.50 17.84
C LEU A 12 -53.92 0.82 18.55
N LEU A 13 -53.96 1.51 19.69
CA LEU A 13 -52.75 1.82 20.47
C LEU A 13 -52.11 0.56 21.08
N LEU A 14 -52.90 -0.41 21.54
CA LEU A 14 -52.40 -1.71 22.01
C LEU A 14 -51.74 -2.52 20.89
N SER A 15 -52.22 -2.41 19.65
CA SER A 15 -51.62 -3.11 18.50
C SER A 15 -50.25 -2.55 18.09
N VAL A 16 -50.02 -1.25 18.32
CA VAL A 16 -48.75 -0.57 18.00
C VAL A 16 -47.65 -0.97 19.01
N SER A 17 -48.00 -1.31 20.25
CA SER A 17 -47.04 -1.76 21.27
C SER A 17 -46.57 -3.21 21.12
N LEU A 18 -47.22 -4.03 20.29
CA LEU A 18 -46.79 -5.42 20.04
C LEU A 18 -45.79 -5.57 18.89
N VAL A 19 -45.49 -4.49 18.16
CA VAL A 19 -44.64 -4.53 16.96
C VAL A 19 -43.34 -3.76 17.18
N THR A 20 -42.59 -4.07 18.23
CA THR A 20 -41.14 -3.85 18.42
C THR A 20 -40.75 -4.77 19.60
N VAL A 21 -39.75 -5.64 19.62
CA VAL A 21 -38.45 -5.76 18.96
C VAL A 21 -38.16 -7.26 18.80
N ASN A 22 -38.23 -7.80 17.59
CA ASN A 22 -37.52 -9.05 17.28
C ASN A 22 -36.10 -8.66 16.86
N GLY A 23 -35.22 -8.51 17.84
CA GLY A 23 -33.78 -8.51 17.57
C GLY A 23 -33.41 -9.89 17.02
N ALA A 24 -32.84 -9.92 15.81
CA ALA A 24 -32.33 -11.15 15.23
C ALA A 24 -31.29 -11.78 16.18
N PRO A 25 -31.34 -13.10 16.47
CA PRO A 25 -30.26 -13.76 17.17
C PRO A 25 -29.14 -13.99 16.16
N ASP A 26 -28.35 -12.96 15.88
CA ASP A 26 -27.09 -13.14 15.16
C ASP A 26 -25.99 -13.46 16.17
N SER A 27 -26.07 -14.65 16.75
CA SER A 27 -24.94 -15.28 17.42
C SER A 27 -24.57 -16.54 16.67
N LYS A 28 -24.06 -16.36 15.44
CA LYS A 28 -23.08 -17.33 14.95
C LYS A 28 -21.89 -17.27 15.91
N PRO A 29 -21.32 -18.42 16.34
CA PRO A 29 -20.05 -18.38 17.03
C PRO A 29 -19.09 -17.64 16.10
N GLU A 30 -18.63 -16.48 16.54
CA GLU A 30 -17.64 -15.69 15.84
C GLU A 30 -16.43 -16.61 15.75
N SER A 31 -16.25 -17.27 14.60
CA SER A 31 -14.98 -17.89 14.29
C SER A 31 -14.02 -16.71 14.36
N GLU A 32 -13.22 -16.63 15.43
CA GLU A 32 -12.19 -15.62 15.58
C GLU A 32 -11.42 -15.62 14.26
N LYS A 33 -11.72 -14.65 13.38
CA LYS A 33 -11.01 -14.50 12.13
C LYS A 33 -9.66 -13.93 12.55
N LYS A 34 -8.78 -14.81 12.97
CA LYS A 34 -7.47 -14.44 13.46
C LYS A 34 -6.77 -13.70 12.34
N ASN A 35 -6.26 -12.53 12.69
CA ASN A 35 -5.65 -11.65 11.72
C ASN A 35 -4.36 -12.30 11.21
N LYS A 36 -4.29 -12.59 9.90
CA LYS A 36 -3.10 -13.17 9.23
C LYS A 36 -1.80 -12.40 9.48
N PHE A 37 -1.89 -11.15 9.92
CA PHE A 37 -0.76 -10.29 10.27
C PHE A 37 -0.28 -10.48 11.71
N ARG A 38 -1.15 -10.91 12.63
CA ARG A 38 -0.84 -11.10 14.07
C ARG A 38 -0.27 -12.48 14.40
N GLU A 39 -0.36 -13.43 13.46
CA GLU A 39 0.10 -14.81 13.63
C GLU A 39 1.35 -15.13 12.81
N ARG A 40 1.95 -14.14 12.13
CA ARG A 40 3.21 -14.36 11.42
C ARG A 40 4.30 -14.65 12.44
N GLN A 41 4.78 -15.89 12.44
CA GLN A 41 6.07 -16.22 13.01
C GLN A 41 7.12 -16.08 11.91
N ALA A 42 8.27 -15.51 12.24
CA ALA A 42 9.42 -15.55 11.37
C ALA A 42 9.98 -16.98 11.41
N SER A 43 9.35 -17.89 10.67
CA SER A 43 9.74 -19.30 10.60
C SER A 43 11.21 -19.45 10.22
N ASP A 44 11.70 -18.55 9.38
CA ASP A 44 13.08 -18.52 8.89
C ASP A 44 14.07 -18.13 10.00
N ASP A 45 13.66 -17.26 10.94
CA ASP A 45 14.48 -16.89 12.10
C ASP A 45 14.50 -18.00 13.18
N MET A 46 13.51 -18.91 13.14
CA MET A 46 13.41 -20.04 14.06
C MET A 46 14.26 -21.23 13.60
N LEU A 47 14.61 -21.27 12.31
CA LEU A 47 15.70 -22.09 11.81
C LEU A 47 16.98 -21.39 12.29
N GLY A 48 17.61 -21.93 13.34
CA GLY A 48 18.92 -21.45 13.75
C GLY A 48 19.82 -21.34 12.53
N TYR A 49 20.63 -20.27 12.46
CA TYR A 49 21.48 -20.02 11.30
C TYR A 49 22.17 -21.32 10.88
N PRO A 50 22.01 -21.75 9.62
CA PRO A 50 22.74 -22.93 9.16
C PRO A 50 24.22 -22.72 9.51
N ASN A 51 24.92 -23.79 9.88
CA ASN A 51 26.37 -23.74 10.01
C ASN A 51 26.93 -23.53 8.59
N VAL A 52 26.90 -22.29 8.14
CA VAL A 52 27.49 -21.86 6.88
C VAL A 52 28.97 -21.75 7.16
N ASP A 53 29.74 -22.53 6.42
CA ASP A 53 31.17 -22.32 6.36
C ASP A 53 31.40 -20.97 5.67
N GLU A 54 31.61 -19.93 6.48
CA GLU A 54 31.86 -18.56 6.01
C GLU A 54 33.03 -18.52 5.01
N ASP A 55 34.03 -19.41 5.17
CA ASP A 55 35.17 -19.53 4.27
C ASP A 55 34.77 -20.08 2.88
N SER A 56 33.74 -20.92 2.82
CA SER A 56 33.15 -21.39 1.56
C SER A 56 32.38 -20.29 0.81
N LEU A 57 31.83 -19.30 1.51
CA LEU A 57 31.16 -18.15 0.90
C LEU A 57 32.16 -17.15 0.30
N LEU A 58 33.31 -16.95 0.95
CA LEU A 58 34.37 -16.04 0.47
C LEU A 58 34.90 -16.37 -0.93
N ASN A 59 34.81 -17.64 -1.34
CA ASN A 59 35.28 -18.11 -2.65
C ASN A 59 34.18 -18.27 -3.71
N THR A 60 32.92 -17.94 -3.39
CA THR A 60 31.85 -18.00 -4.39
C THR A 60 31.90 -16.79 -5.32
N LYS A 61 32.36 -17.03 -6.55
CA LYS A 61 32.23 -16.04 -7.63
C LYS A 61 30.77 -16.03 -8.09
N CYS A 62 30.14 -14.85 -8.13
CA CYS A 62 28.81 -14.71 -8.72
C CYS A 62 28.79 -15.35 -10.12
N PRO A 63 27.83 -16.25 -10.41
CA PRO A 63 27.76 -16.92 -11.72
C PRO A 63 27.35 -15.97 -12.84
N HIS A 64 26.90 -14.76 -12.49
CA HIS A 64 26.50 -13.72 -13.42
C HIS A 64 27.67 -12.77 -13.71
N ASN A 65 27.80 -12.38 -14.98
CA ASN A 65 28.70 -11.32 -15.39
C ASN A 65 28.12 -9.97 -14.95
N LEU A 66 28.49 -9.53 -13.76
CA LEU A 66 28.10 -8.24 -13.21
C LEU A 66 29.10 -7.18 -13.67
N GLU A 67 28.61 -6.17 -14.39
CA GLU A 67 29.38 -5.00 -14.78
C GLU A 67 28.63 -3.72 -14.39
N LEU A 68 29.36 -2.69 -13.97
CA LEU A 68 28.79 -1.37 -13.73
C LEU A 68 28.52 -0.72 -15.09
N ARG A 69 27.24 -0.59 -15.44
CA ARG A 69 26.84 0.08 -16.69
C ARG A 69 26.95 1.59 -16.60
N TRP A 70 26.40 2.17 -15.54
CA TRP A 70 26.44 3.61 -15.28
C TRP A 70 26.28 3.91 -13.79
N GLN A 71 26.70 5.12 -13.42
CA GLN A 71 26.47 5.71 -12.10
C GLN A 71 26.18 7.20 -12.29
N THR A 72 25.26 7.75 -11.50
CA THR A 72 24.90 9.16 -11.56
C THR A 72 24.67 9.72 -10.17
N GLU A 73 24.98 11.00 -9.98
CA GLU A 73 24.74 11.70 -8.73
C GLU A 73 23.36 12.39 -8.78
N VAL A 74 22.51 12.03 -7.83
CA VAL A 74 21.23 12.70 -7.61
C VAL A 74 21.42 13.91 -6.70
N SER A 75 20.49 14.85 -6.76
CA SER A 75 20.64 16.16 -6.12
C SER A 75 20.70 16.13 -4.59
N SER A 76 20.17 15.09 -3.95
CA SER A 76 20.11 14.97 -2.49
C SER A 76 19.93 13.52 -2.03
N SER A 77 19.88 13.29 -0.72
CA SER A 77 19.73 11.96 -0.13
C SER A 77 18.45 11.26 -0.59
N ILE A 78 18.59 9.98 -0.94
CA ILE A 78 17.50 9.09 -1.32
C ILE A 78 16.85 8.56 -0.04
N TYR A 79 15.56 8.86 0.16
CA TYR A 79 14.84 8.49 1.39
C TYR A 79 13.95 7.24 1.25
N ALA A 80 13.76 6.74 0.03
CA ALA A 80 12.96 5.57 -0.27
C ALA A 80 13.52 4.79 -1.46
N THR A 81 13.11 3.53 -1.62
CA THR A 81 13.53 2.67 -2.72
C THR A 81 13.12 3.27 -4.08
N PRO A 82 14.05 3.46 -5.03
CA PRO A 82 13.71 3.92 -6.38
C PRO A 82 12.76 2.96 -7.12
N LEU A 83 11.93 3.50 -8.01
CA LEU A 83 11.01 2.74 -8.86
C LEU A 83 11.57 2.63 -10.28
N ILE A 84 11.50 1.44 -10.87
CA ILE A 84 11.83 1.22 -12.29
C ILE A 84 10.54 0.97 -13.06
N ALA A 85 10.20 1.85 -13.99
CA ALA A 85 8.98 1.78 -14.80
C ALA A 85 9.12 2.60 -16.08
N ASP A 86 8.38 2.22 -17.11
CA ASP A 86 8.11 3.08 -18.28
C ASP A 86 7.01 4.08 -17.89
N ILE A 87 7.39 5.32 -17.59
CA ILE A 87 6.46 6.36 -17.11
C ILE A 87 5.89 7.21 -18.25
N ASN A 88 6.50 7.17 -19.43
CA ASN A 88 6.16 8.02 -20.56
C ASN A 88 5.52 7.24 -21.74
N SER A 89 5.46 5.91 -21.65
CA SER A 89 4.95 4.96 -22.65
C SER A 89 5.73 4.91 -23.97
N ASP A 90 7.04 5.17 -23.95
CA ASP A 90 7.91 5.05 -25.11
C ASP A 90 8.58 3.66 -25.25
N GLY A 91 8.34 2.76 -24.30
CA GLY A 91 8.89 1.41 -24.26
C GLY A 91 10.29 1.30 -23.63
N LYS A 92 10.84 2.40 -23.11
CA LYS A 92 12.07 2.42 -22.31
C LYS A 92 11.72 2.52 -20.83
N LEU A 93 12.65 2.08 -20.00
CA LEU A 93 12.48 2.12 -18.55
C LEU A 93 13.20 3.34 -17.99
N GLU A 94 12.51 4.09 -17.16
CA GLU A 94 13.10 5.11 -16.32
C GLU A 94 13.32 4.61 -14.89
N VAL A 95 14.22 5.29 -14.17
CA VAL A 95 14.43 5.14 -12.73
C VAL A 95 13.94 6.40 -12.03
N VAL A 96 12.84 6.27 -11.28
CA VAL A 96 12.27 7.36 -10.47
C VAL A 96 12.89 7.33 -9.09
N VAL A 97 13.62 8.39 -8.75
CA VAL A 97 14.36 8.53 -7.50
C VAL A 97 13.67 9.54 -6.58
N PRO A 98 13.16 9.11 -5.42
CA PRO A 98 12.65 10.02 -4.40
C PRO A 98 13.82 10.65 -3.63
N SER A 99 14.03 11.96 -3.82
CA SER A 99 15.08 12.72 -3.13
C SER A 99 14.51 13.77 -2.16
N PHE A 100 15.29 14.12 -1.14
CA PHE A 100 14.80 14.93 -0.02
C PHE A 100 14.57 16.40 -0.37
N VAL A 101 15.41 16.98 -1.24
CA VAL A 101 15.34 18.40 -1.63
C VAL A 101 14.49 18.59 -2.87
N HIS A 102 14.63 17.71 -3.86
CA HIS A 102 13.90 17.76 -5.12
C HIS A 102 12.89 16.61 -5.11
N TYR A 103 11.57 16.92 -5.09
CA TYR A 103 10.49 15.95 -4.85
C TYR A 103 10.70 14.58 -5.51
N LEU A 104 10.94 14.57 -6.82
CA LEU A 104 11.24 13.39 -7.62
C LEU A 104 12.27 13.76 -8.70
N GLU A 105 13.31 12.97 -8.82
CA GLU A 105 14.23 12.97 -9.96
C GLU A 105 13.93 11.76 -10.83
N VAL A 106 14.02 11.92 -12.16
CA VAL A 106 13.81 10.82 -13.10
C VAL A 106 15.08 10.65 -13.91
N LEU A 107 15.56 9.41 -14.01
CA LEU A 107 16.75 9.04 -14.76
C LEU A 107 16.37 8.09 -15.89
N GLU A 108 17.03 8.22 -17.04
CA GLU A 108 16.93 7.23 -18.13
C GLU A 108 17.61 5.92 -17.71
N GLY A 109 16.97 4.77 -17.94
CA GLY A 109 17.51 3.47 -17.53
C GLY A 109 18.74 3.01 -18.32
N SER A 110 18.94 3.53 -19.53
CA SER A 110 20.04 3.10 -20.40
C SER A 110 21.42 3.64 -19.99
N ASP A 111 21.47 4.86 -19.46
CA ASP A 111 22.70 5.62 -19.18
C ASP A 111 22.68 6.41 -17.85
N GLY A 112 21.52 6.54 -17.19
CA GLY A 112 21.39 7.28 -15.93
C GLY A 112 21.29 8.80 -16.11
N ASP A 113 21.02 9.28 -17.33
CA ASP A 113 20.86 10.71 -17.60
C ASP A 113 19.58 11.27 -16.95
N LYS A 114 19.69 12.48 -16.37
CA LYS A 114 18.54 13.14 -15.73
C LYS A 114 17.56 13.63 -16.79
N LEU A 115 16.34 13.11 -16.73
CA LEU A 115 15.25 13.60 -17.57
C LEU A 115 14.71 14.92 -17.00
N PRO A 116 14.38 15.89 -17.87
CA PRO A 116 13.69 17.09 -17.44
C PRO A 116 12.30 16.69 -16.97
N VAL A 117 12.08 16.69 -15.66
CA VAL A 117 10.73 16.56 -15.11
C VAL A 117 9.99 17.82 -15.51
N LYS A 118 9.19 17.74 -16.57
CA LYS A 118 8.24 18.81 -16.94
C LYS A 118 7.22 18.85 -15.82
N SER A 119 7.51 19.67 -14.81
CA SER A 119 6.56 19.93 -13.74
C SER A 119 5.28 20.41 -14.40
N ALA A 120 4.16 19.73 -14.16
CA ALA A 120 2.82 20.23 -14.45
C ALA A 120 2.46 21.49 -13.61
N TYR A 121 3.47 22.10 -12.99
CA TYR A 121 3.44 23.25 -12.09
C TYR A 121 4.32 24.39 -12.63
N ASP A 122 4.43 24.52 -13.95
CA ASP A 122 4.86 25.75 -14.60
C ASP A 122 3.65 26.41 -15.28
N ASP A 123 2.68 26.78 -14.46
CA ASP A 123 1.59 27.70 -14.83
C ASP A 123 1.85 29.09 -14.22
N ARG A 124 3.12 29.53 -14.24
CA ARG A 124 3.49 30.90 -13.87
C ARG A 124 3.40 31.90 -15.03
N SER A 125 2.77 31.50 -16.13
CA SER A 125 2.55 32.31 -17.34
C SER A 125 1.22 33.07 -17.36
N TYR A 126 0.35 32.97 -16.34
CA TYR A 126 -0.90 33.75 -16.24
C TYR A 126 -0.91 34.83 -15.13
N MET A 127 0.24 35.19 -14.57
CA MET A 127 0.34 36.27 -13.57
C MET A 127 1.35 37.35 -13.99
N ASN A 128 1.20 37.90 -15.19
CA ASN A 128 1.66 39.24 -15.57
C ASN A 128 0.87 39.77 -16.75
#